data_AF-A0A5Z6NU01-F1
#
_entry.id   AF-A0A5Z6NU01-F1
#
_cell.length_a   1.000
_cell.length_b   1.000
_cell.length_c   1.000
_cell.angle_alpha   90.00
_cell.angle_beta   90.00
_cell.angle_gamma   90.00
#
_symmetry.space_group_name_H-M   'P 1'
#
loop_
_entity.id
_entity.type
_entity.pdbx_description
1 polymer ?
#
loop_
_entity_poly.entity_id
_entity_poly.type
_entity_poly.pdbx_seq_one_letter_code
_entity_poly.pdbx_strand_id
1 'polypeptide(L)'
;MNRQSWLLNLSLLKTHPAFRAVFLARFISIVSLGLLGVAVPVQIQMMTHSTWQVGLSVTLTGGAMFIGLMVGGVLADRYERKKVILLARGTCGIGFIGLCVNALLPEPSLLAIYLLGLWDGFFASLGVTALLAATPALVGRENLMQAGAITMLTVRLGSVISPMLGGILLASGGVAWNYGLAAAGTFITLLPLLTLPRLPVPPQPRENPFIALLAAFRFLLASPLIGGIALLGGLVTMASAVRVLYPALAMSWQMSAAQIGLLYAAIPLGAAIGALTSGQLAHSVRPGLIMLVSTVGSFLAVGLFAIMPVWIAGVICLALFGWLSAISSLLQYTLLQTQTPENMLGRMNGLWTAQNVTGDAIGAALLGGLGAMMTPVASASVSGFGLVIIGLLLLLVLGELRRFRQTPPVSDAG
;
A
#
# COMPACT_ATOMS: atom_id res chain seq x y z
N MET A 1 -5.49 -31.10 25.39
CA MET A 1 -4.35 -30.87 24.49
C MET A 1 -4.84 -30.19 23.20
N ASN A 2 -4.87 -28.86 23.19
CA ASN A 2 -5.23 -28.10 21.98
C ASN A 2 -4.07 -28.19 21.00
N ARG A 3 -4.25 -28.94 19.90
CA ARG A 3 -3.42 -28.78 18.70
C ARG A 3 -3.61 -27.33 18.23
N GLN A 4 -2.68 -26.44 18.54
CA GLN A 4 -2.59 -25.15 17.88
C GLN A 4 -2.42 -25.45 16.39
N SER A 5 -3.51 -25.34 15.63
CA SER A 5 -3.44 -25.48 14.18
C SER A 5 -2.56 -24.35 13.68
N TRP A 6 -1.42 -24.72 13.08
CA TRP A 6 -0.48 -23.79 12.45
C TRP A 6 -1.11 -23.00 11.28
N LEU A 7 -2.32 -23.37 10.88
CA LEU A 7 -3.10 -22.75 9.82
C LEU A 7 -4.03 -21.67 10.38
N LEU A 8 -4.14 -20.56 9.62
CA LEU A 8 -4.97 -19.41 9.95
C LEU A 8 -6.44 -19.82 10.11
N ASN A 9 -7.01 -19.55 11.28
CA ASN A 9 -8.39 -19.94 11.58
C ASN A 9 -9.38 -19.06 10.78
N LEU A 10 -10.14 -19.67 9.86
CA LEU A 10 -11.13 -19.00 9.00
C LEU A 10 -12.58 -19.09 9.54
N SER A 11 -12.77 -19.48 10.80
CA SER A 11 -14.10 -19.66 11.41
C SER A 11 -15.01 -18.43 11.30
N LEU A 12 -14.45 -17.22 11.39
CA LEU A 12 -15.22 -15.97 11.28
C LEU A 12 -15.98 -15.82 9.95
N LEU A 13 -15.45 -16.37 8.85
CA LEU A 13 -16.13 -16.34 7.55
C LEU A 13 -17.41 -17.20 7.55
N LYS A 14 -17.48 -18.21 8.43
CA LYS A 14 -18.67 -19.06 8.58
C LYS A 14 -19.64 -18.47 9.59
N THR A 15 -19.15 -17.97 10.72
CA THR A 15 -19.97 -17.55 11.87
C THR A 15 -20.51 -16.12 11.74
N HIS A 16 -19.80 -15.21 11.06
CA HIS A 16 -20.19 -13.80 10.95
C HIS A 16 -20.54 -13.44 9.50
N PRO A 17 -21.83 -13.48 9.10
CA PRO A 17 -22.23 -13.25 7.71
C PRO A 17 -21.90 -11.83 7.22
N ALA A 18 -22.03 -10.83 8.09
CA ALA A 18 -21.68 -9.45 7.77
C ALA A 18 -20.17 -9.26 7.53
N PHE A 19 -19.32 -9.95 8.32
CA PHE A 19 -17.89 -9.97 8.09
C PHE A 19 -17.51 -10.72 6.81
N ARG A 20 -18.17 -11.85 6.52
CA ARG A 20 -17.99 -12.57 5.24
C ARG A 20 -18.32 -11.68 4.04
N ALA A 21 -19.40 -10.90 4.11
CA ALA A 21 -19.77 -9.95 3.06
C ALA A 21 -18.67 -8.89 2.83
N VAL A 22 -18.13 -8.34 3.91
CA VAL A 22 -17.00 -7.38 3.86
C VAL A 22 -15.73 -8.03 3.35
N PHE A 23 -15.43 -9.26 3.74
CA PHE A 23 -14.29 -10.02 3.24
C PHE A 23 -14.34 -10.20 1.72
N LEU A 24 -15.47 -10.68 1.19
CA LEU A 24 -15.67 -10.87 -0.24
C LEU A 24 -15.55 -9.54 -1.00
N ALA A 25 -16.23 -8.49 -0.51
CA ALA A 25 -16.13 -7.16 -1.08
C ALA A 25 -14.69 -6.62 -1.06
N ARG A 26 -13.95 -6.85 0.03
CA ARG A 26 -12.56 -6.40 0.17
C ARG A 26 -11.64 -7.15 -0.79
N PHE A 27 -11.77 -8.47 -0.90
CA PHE A 27 -10.96 -9.27 -1.81
C PHE A 27 -11.14 -8.83 -3.26
N ILE A 28 -12.40 -8.76 -3.72
CA ILE A 28 -12.73 -8.31 -5.08
C ILE A 28 -12.20 -6.88 -5.30
N SER A 29 -12.39 -5.98 -4.34
CA SER A 29 -11.87 -4.62 -4.45
C SER A 29 -10.35 -4.54 -4.54
N ILE A 30 -9.60 -5.35 -3.80
CA ILE A 30 -8.14 -5.36 -3.88
C ILE A 30 -7.72 -5.82 -5.27
N VAL A 31 -8.41 -6.83 -5.82
CA VAL A 31 -8.17 -7.29 -7.18
C VAL A 31 -8.45 -6.18 -8.19
N SER A 32 -9.63 -5.55 -8.13
CA SER A 32 -10.02 -4.45 -9.01
C SER A 32 -9.04 -3.27 -8.97
N LEU A 33 -8.64 -2.82 -7.77
CA LEU A 33 -7.68 -1.72 -7.62
C LEU A 33 -6.29 -2.10 -8.15
N GLY A 34 -5.86 -3.35 -7.98
CA GLY A 34 -4.61 -3.82 -8.53
C GLY A 34 -4.58 -3.84 -10.05
N LEU A 35 -5.70 -4.14 -10.72
CA LEU A 35 -5.82 -4.02 -12.18
C LEU A 35 -5.56 -2.59 -12.66
N LEU A 36 -6.12 -1.60 -11.96
CA LEU A 36 -5.88 -0.17 -12.24
C LEU A 36 -4.44 0.24 -11.98
N GLY A 37 -3.84 -0.29 -10.91
CA GLY A 37 -2.45 -0.05 -10.56
C GLY A 37 -1.47 -0.48 -11.65
N VAL A 38 -1.86 -1.40 -12.54
CA VAL A 38 -1.09 -1.77 -13.74
C VAL A 38 -1.56 -0.98 -14.96
N ALA A 39 -2.87 -0.90 -15.19
CA ALA A 39 -3.43 -0.34 -16.43
C ALA A 39 -3.20 1.17 -16.57
N VAL A 40 -3.35 1.96 -15.50
CA VAL A 40 -3.22 3.43 -15.56
C VAL A 40 -1.79 3.84 -15.94
N PRO A 41 -0.73 3.36 -15.27
CA PRO A 41 0.64 3.68 -15.66
C PRO A 41 0.98 3.23 -17.08
N VAL A 42 0.53 2.03 -17.46
CA VAL A 42 0.79 1.47 -18.80
C VAL A 42 0.10 2.31 -19.87
N GLN A 43 -1.17 2.68 -19.69
CA GLN A 43 -1.90 3.52 -20.63
C GLN A 43 -1.22 4.87 -20.82
N ILE A 44 -0.88 5.56 -19.73
CA ILE A 44 -0.23 6.87 -19.81
C ILE A 44 1.12 6.77 -20.52
N GLN A 45 1.93 5.75 -20.20
CA GLN A 45 3.22 5.55 -20.87
C GLN A 45 3.06 5.23 -22.35
N MET A 46 2.08 4.41 -22.75
CA MET A 46 1.81 4.10 -24.15
C MET A 46 1.35 5.32 -24.94
N MET A 47 0.60 6.23 -24.31
CA MET A 47 0.10 7.45 -24.95
C MET A 47 1.15 8.56 -25.05
N THR A 48 1.99 8.71 -24.02
CA THR A 48 2.84 9.91 -23.87
C THR A 48 4.33 9.63 -24.02
N HIS A 49 4.74 8.36 -23.92
CA HIS A 49 6.12 7.93 -23.76
C HIS A 49 6.87 8.66 -22.62
N SER A 50 6.15 9.25 -21.66
CA SER A 50 6.73 10.12 -20.63
C SER A 50 6.50 9.55 -19.22
N THR A 51 7.59 9.19 -18.57
CA THR A 51 7.62 8.75 -17.16
C THR A 51 7.18 9.86 -16.20
N TRP A 52 7.36 11.13 -16.58
CA TRP A 52 6.85 12.28 -15.83
C TRP A 52 5.33 12.26 -15.74
N GLN A 53 4.64 12.01 -16.85
CA GLN A 53 3.16 11.97 -16.87
C GLN A 53 2.62 10.80 -16.02
N VAL A 54 3.31 9.66 -16.04
CA VAL A 54 2.98 8.52 -15.17
C VAL A 54 3.18 8.89 -13.69
N GLY A 55 4.32 9.48 -13.34
CA GLY A 55 4.62 9.93 -11.98
C GLY A 55 3.64 10.98 -11.49
N LEU A 56 3.28 11.94 -12.34
CA LEU A 56 2.29 12.98 -12.05
C LEU A 56 0.91 12.37 -11.78
N SER A 57 0.46 11.38 -12.56
CA SER A 57 -0.81 10.68 -12.31
C SER A 57 -0.89 10.02 -10.94
N VAL A 58 0.18 9.30 -10.57
CA VAL A 58 0.26 8.64 -9.25
C VAL A 58 0.33 9.69 -8.14
N THR A 59 1.06 10.77 -8.34
CA THR A 59 1.17 11.89 -7.40
C THR A 59 -0.17 12.58 -7.16
N LEU A 60 -0.90 12.89 -8.23
CA LEU A 60 -2.23 13.52 -8.16
C LEU A 60 -3.21 12.60 -7.43
N THR A 61 -3.28 11.33 -7.83
CA THR A 61 -4.10 10.31 -7.16
C THR A 61 -3.77 10.21 -5.67
N GLY A 62 -2.48 10.15 -5.31
CA GLY A 62 -2.03 10.12 -3.92
C GLY A 62 -2.40 11.39 -3.13
N GLY A 63 -2.33 12.57 -3.75
CA GLY A 63 -2.80 13.82 -3.16
C GLY A 63 -4.30 13.78 -2.85
N ALA A 64 -5.12 13.30 -3.80
CA ALA A 64 -6.54 13.11 -3.57
C ALA A 64 -6.84 12.04 -2.51
N MET A 65 -6.08 10.94 -2.47
CA MET A 65 -6.16 9.93 -1.41
C MET A 65 -5.87 10.52 -0.04
N PHE A 66 -4.86 11.38 0.09
CA PHE A 66 -4.56 12.04 1.36
C PHE A 66 -5.73 12.92 1.83
N ILE A 67 -6.30 13.74 0.93
CA ILE A 67 -7.47 14.57 1.24
C ILE A 67 -8.67 13.69 1.63
N GLY A 68 -8.93 12.62 0.87
CA GLY A 68 -10.03 11.71 1.15
C GLY A 68 -9.82 10.90 2.43
N LEU A 69 -8.60 10.56 2.83
CA LEU A 69 -8.33 9.97 4.16
C LEU A 69 -8.75 10.93 5.29
N MET A 70 -8.43 12.23 5.16
CA MET A 70 -8.78 13.24 6.16
C MET A 70 -10.29 13.46 6.23
N VAL A 71 -10.95 13.61 5.08
CA VAL A 71 -12.41 13.80 5.00
C VAL A 71 -13.15 12.53 5.43
N GLY A 72 -12.63 11.37 5.07
CA GLY A 72 -13.22 10.05 5.33
C GLY A 72 -13.32 9.71 6.79
N GLY A 73 -12.30 10.05 7.59
CA GLY A 73 -12.38 9.98 9.05
C GLY A 73 -13.55 10.79 9.60
N VAL A 74 -13.66 12.07 9.20
CA VAL A 74 -14.74 12.96 9.65
C VAL A 74 -16.12 12.44 9.22
N LEU A 75 -16.25 11.96 7.98
CA LEU A 75 -17.52 11.44 7.47
C LEU A 75 -17.92 10.13 8.14
N ALA A 76 -16.97 9.22 8.39
CA ALA A 76 -17.22 7.96 9.09
C ALA A 76 -17.66 8.16 10.56
N ASP A 77 -17.34 9.31 11.14
CA ASP A 77 -17.73 9.72 12.49
C ASP A 77 -19.00 10.59 12.53
N ARG A 78 -19.51 11.04 11.38
CA ARG A 78 -20.73 11.87 11.29
C ARG A 78 -21.91 11.15 10.65
N TYR A 79 -21.63 10.24 9.73
CA TYR A 79 -22.63 9.56 8.93
C TYR A 79 -22.58 8.05 9.14
N GLU A 80 -23.68 7.39 8.83
CA GLU A 80 -23.77 5.93 8.87
C GLU A 80 -22.70 5.30 7.97
N ARG A 81 -21.82 4.48 8.56
CA ARG A 81 -20.63 3.92 7.88
C ARG A 81 -20.98 3.11 6.64
N LYS A 82 -22.09 2.36 6.68
CA LYS A 82 -22.59 1.59 5.53
C LYS A 82 -22.86 2.49 4.32
N LYS A 83 -23.47 3.66 4.52
CA LYS A 83 -23.79 4.61 3.43
C LYS A 83 -22.53 5.20 2.84
N VAL A 84 -21.57 5.59 3.68
CA VAL A 84 -20.27 6.12 3.22
C VAL A 84 -19.53 5.07 2.40
N ILE A 85 -19.49 3.81 2.85
CA ILE A 85 -18.86 2.71 2.11
C ILE A 85 -19.54 2.50 0.74
N LEU A 86 -20.87 2.43 0.69
CA LEU A 86 -21.61 2.21 -0.55
C LEU A 86 -21.43 3.37 -1.54
N LEU A 87 -21.47 4.61 -1.06
CA LEU A 87 -21.23 5.82 -1.87
C LEU A 87 -19.82 5.79 -2.46
N ALA A 88 -18.81 5.56 -1.62
CA ALA A 88 -17.42 5.46 -2.06
C ALA A 88 -17.24 4.38 -3.14
N ARG A 89 -17.80 3.17 -2.93
CA ARG A 89 -17.69 2.08 -3.91
C ARG A 89 -18.44 2.35 -5.21
N GLY A 90 -19.66 2.88 -5.14
CA GLY A 90 -20.45 3.22 -6.32
C GLY A 90 -19.77 4.29 -7.18
N THR A 91 -19.24 5.34 -6.54
CA THR A 91 -18.54 6.43 -7.22
C THR A 91 -17.21 5.98 -7.84
N CYS A 92 -16.44 5.11 -7.17
CA CYS A 92 -15.24 4.51 -7.76
C CYS A 92 -15.60 3.67 -9.00
N GLY A 93 -16.66 2.85 -8.93
CA GLY A 93 -17.12 2.04 -10.06
C GLY A 93 -17.48 2.88 -11.29
N ILE A 94 -18.14 4.03 -11.08
CA ILE A 94 -18.41 5.01 -12.15
C ILE A 94 -17.10 5.57 -12.72
N GLY A 95 -16.13 5.90 -11.87
CA GLY A 95 -14.80 6.34 -12.31
C GLY A 95 -14.10 5.31 -13.20
N PHE A 96 -14.22 4.02 -12.87
CA PHE A 96 -13.62 2.94 -13.64
C PHE A 96 -14.31 2.71 -14.99
N ILE A 97 -15.63 2.91 -15.06
CA ILE A 97 -16.34 2.98 -16.34
C ILE A 97 -15.80 4.16 -17.16
N GLY A 98 -15.60 5.33 -16.54
CA GLY A 98 -15.01 6.50 -17.19
C GLY A 98 -13.64 6.20 -17.79
N LEU A 99 -12.76 5.51 -17.04
CA LEU A 99 -11.45 5.08 -17.53
C LEU A 99 -11.57 4.08 -18.69
N CYS A 100 -12.51 3.13 -18.59
CA CYS A 100 -12.79 2.15 -19.63
C CYS A 100 -13.25 2.82 -20.93
N VAL A 101 -14.21 3.75 -20.84
CA VAL A 101 -14.71 4.50 -22.00
C VAL A 101 -13.60 5.33 -22.60
N ASN A 102 -12.84 6.07 -21.78
CA ASN A 102 -11.70 6.87 -22.25
C ASN A 102 -10.66 6.02 -22.98
N ALA A 103 -10.40 4.80 -22.52
CA ALA A 103 -9.47 3.88 -23.15
C ALA A 103 -9.95 3.28 -24.48
N LEU A 104 -11.27 3.28 -24.72
CA LEU A 104 -11.87 2.79 -25.97
C LEU A 104 -12.05 3.90 -27.02
N LEU A 105 -11.84 5.16 -26.65
CA LEU A 105 -11.87 6.27 -27.61
C LEU A 105 -10.71 6.14 -28.61
N PRO A 106 -10.89 6.59 -29.87
CA PRO A 106 -9.80 6.63 -30.86
C PRO A 106 -8.61 7.47 -30.38
N GLU A 107 -8.90 8.57 -29.66
CA GLU A 107 -7.91 9.44 -29.03
C GLU A 107 -8.22 9.54 -27.52
N PRO A 108 -7.65 8.67 -26.69
CA PRO A 108 -7.83 8.73 -25.25
C PRO A 108 -7.33 10.06 -24.67
N SER A 109 -8.06 10.64 -23.72
CA SER A 109 -7.68 11.89 -23.08
C SER A 109 -6.82 11.65 -21.85
N LEU A 110 -5.63 12.25 -21.81
CA LEU A 110 -4.75 12.22 -20.63
C LEU A 110 -5.38 12.99 -19.45
N LEU A 111 -6.02 14.13 -19.74
CA LEU A 111 -6.70 14.94 -18.73
C LEU A 111 -7.81 14.14 -18.03
N ALA A 112 -8.57 13.34 -18.81
CA ALA A 112 -9.60 12.47 -18.25
C ALA A 112 -9.01 11.46 -17.26
N ILE A 113 -7.85 10.86 -17.58
CA ILE A 113 -7.16 9.93 -16.68
C ILE A 113 -6.77 10.63 -15.37
N TYR A 114 -6.29 11.87 -15.42
CA TYR A 114 -5.93 12.63 -14.22
C TYR A 114 -7.13 12.97 -13.35
N LEU A 115 -8.21 13.47 -13.96
CA LEU A 115 -9.44 13.80 -13.23
C LEU A 115 -10.09 12.55 -12.62
N LEU A 116 -10.08 11.43 -13.35
CA LEU A 116 -10.60 10.15 -12.85
C LEU A 116 -9.70 9.52 -11.78
N GLY A 117 -8.38 9.69 -11.87
CA GLY A 117 -7.45 9.29 -10.82
C GLY A 117 -7.61 10.11 -9.54
N LEU A 118 -7.78 11.42 -9.65
CA LEU A 118 -8.13 12.30 -8.52
C LEU A 118 -9.47 11.88 -7.88
N TRP A 119 -10.48 11.62 -8.72
CA TRP A 119 -11.78 11.14 -8.29
C TRP A 119 -11.67 9.82 -7.52
N ASP A 120 -11.02 8.81 -8.10
CA ASP A 120 -10.86 7.51 -7.45
C ASP A 120 -10.05 7.61 -6.16
N GLY A 121 -8.92 8.31 -6.17
CA GLY A 121 -8.09 8.48 -4.98
C GLY A 121 -8.89 9.06 -3.81
N PHE A 122 -9.68 10.09 -4.07
CA PHE A 122 -10.55 10.69 -3.06
C PHE A 122 -11.62 9.71 -2.55
N PHE A 123 -12.43 9.11 -3.43
CA PHE A 123 -13.54 8.26 -2.99
C PHE A 123 -13.07 6.91 -2.42
N ALA A 124 -12.01 6.31 -2.96
CA ALA A 124 -11.47 5.05 -2.47
C ALA A 124 -10.99 5.17 -1.02
N SER A 125 -10.32 6.27 -0.67
CA SER A 125 -9.83 6.52 0.69
C SER A 125 -10.97 6.77 1.70
N LEU A 126 -12.08 7.39 1.29
CA LEU A 126 -13.32 7.45 2.09
C LEU A 126 -13.84 6.03 2.42
N GLY A 127 -13.88 5.15 1.41
CA GLY A 127 -14.34 3.77 1.59
C GLY A 127 -13.44 2.96 2.52
N VAL A 128 -12.12 3.13 2.43
CA VAL A 128 -11.15 2.43 3.29
C VAL A 128 -11.32 2.84 4.75
N THR A 129 -11.38 4.14 5.04
CA THR A 129 -11.51 4.67 6.41
C THR A 129 -12.81 4.24 7.06
N ALA A 130 -13.93 4.36 6.34
CA ALA A 130 -15.24 3.91 6.82
C ALA A 130 -15.29 2.40 7.10
N LEU A 131 -14.61 1.58 6.28
CA LEU A 131 -14.55 0.13 6.46
C LEU A 131 -13.70 -0.27 7.67
N LEU A 132 -12.54 0.35 7.86
CA LEU A 132 -11.70 0.12 9.04
C LEU A 132 -12.46 0.47 10.33
N ALA A 133 -13.15 1.61 10.34
CA ALA A 133 -13.99 2.02 11.46
C ALA A 133 -15.18 1.07 11.72
N ALA A 134 -15.74 0.48 10.66
CA ALA A 134 -16.84 -0.48 10.74
C ALA A 134 -16.41 -1.86 11.28
N THR A 135 -15.16 -2.26 11.09
CA THR A 135 -14.68 -3.62 11.37
C THR A 135 -14.99 -4.10 12.79
N PRO A 136 -14.73 -3.33 13.87
CA PRO A 136 -15.05 -3.77 15.24
C PRO A 136 -16.52 -4.06 15.48
N ALA A 137 -17.41 -3.31 14.84
CA ALA A 137 -18.86 -3.51 14.96
C ALA A 137 -19.36 -4.77 14.24
N LEU A 138 -18.58 -5.32 13.31
CA LEU A 138 -18.96 -6.48 12.49
C LEU A 138 -18.53 -7.81 13.09
N VAL A 139 -17.43 -7.83 13.85
CA VAL A 139 -16.83 -9.06 14.39
C VAL A 139 -16.79 -9.12 15.91
N GLY A 140 -17.06 -8.01 16.61
CA GLY A 140 -16.82 -7.93 18.06
C GLY A 140 -15.35 -7.67 18.38
N ARG A 141 -15.07 -7.17 19.59
CA ARG A 141 -13.70 -6.76 20.00
C ARG A 141 -12.79 -7.97 20.18
N GLU A 142 -13.35 -9.07 20.66
CA GLU A 142 -12.71 -10.36 20.91
C GLU A 142 -12.16 -11.02 19.63
N ASN A 143 -12.75 -10.73 18.47
CA ASN A 143 -12.37 -11.34 17.20
C ASN A 143 -11.49 -10.42 16.32
N LEU A 144 -11.12 -9.24 16.80
CA LEU A 144 -10.39 -8.23 16.01
C LEU A 144 -9.06 -8.74 15.47
N MET A 145 -8.30 -9.48 16.28
CA MET A 145 -7.01 -10.03 15.87
C MET A 145 -7.19 -11.05 14.72
N GLN A 146 -8.18 -11.94 14.84
CA GLN A 146 -8.47 -12.93 13.80
C GLN A 146 -9.02 -12.27 12.53
N ALA A 147 -9.91 -11.29 12.65
CA ALA A 147 -10.41 -10.51 11.52
C ALA A 147 -9.29 -9.73 10.81
N GLY A 148 -8.35 -9.16 11.58
CA GLY A 148 -7.16 -8.50 11.07
C GLY A 148 -6.26 -9.46 10.30
N ALA A 149 -5.99 -10.65 10.84
CA ALA A 149 -5.19 -11.68 10.17
C ALA A 149 -5.80 -12.12 8.84
N ILE A 150 -7.12 -12.39 8.82
CA ILE A 150 -7.86 -12.72 7.59
C ILE A 150 -7.75 -11.59 6.57
N THR A 151 -7.99 -10.35 6.99
CA THR A 151 -7.93 -9.17 6.12
C THR A 151 -6.53 -8.96 5.54
N MET A 152 -5.49 -9.15 6.35
CA MET A 152 -4.10 -9.03 5.91
C MET A 152 -3.75 -10.11 4.88
N LEU A 153 -4.19 -11.36 5.08
CA LEU A 153 -4.03 -12.43 4.10
C LEU A 153 -4.71 -12.05 2.77
N THR A 154 -5.93 -11.52 2.81
CA THR A 154 -6.65 -11.03 1.63
C THR A 154 -5.86 -9.98 0.87
N VAL A 155 -5.29 -8.99 1.58
CA VAL A 155 -4.45 -7.93 0.99
C VAL A 155 -3.21 -8.52 0.35
N ARG A 156 -2.50 -9.43 1.03
CA ARG A 156 -1.28 -10.05 0.50
C ARG A 156 -1.55 -10.84 -0.78
N LEU A 157 -2.53 -11.74 -0.75
CA LEU A 157 -2.90 -12.53 -1.93
C LEU A 157 -3.39 -11.64 -3.07
N GLY A 158 -4.28 -10.69 -2.79
CA GLY A 158 -4.81 -9.78 -3.79
C GLY A 158 -3.71 -8.92 -4.42
N SER A 159 -2.76 -8.40 -3.64
CA SER A 159 -1.65 -7.59 -4.14
C SER A 159 -0.68 -8.34 -5.06
N VAL A 160 -0.64 -9.67 -4.97
CA VAL A 160 0.20 -10.53 -5.81
C VAL A 160 -0.57 -11.00 -7.05
N ILE A 161 -1.80 -11.46 -6.86
CA ILE A 161 -2.64 -12.03 -7.94
C ILE A 161 -3.09 -10.93 -8.91
N SER A 162 -3.45 -9.76 -8.39
CA SER A 162 -4.05 -8.70 -9.21
C SER A 162 -3.15 -8.16 -10.32
N PRO A 163 -1.85 -7.87 -10.12
CA PRO A 163 -1.03 -7.38 -11.22
C PRO A 163 -0.70 -8.48 -12.23
N MET A 164 -0.62 -9.74 -11.80
CA MET A 164 -0.47 -10.88 -12.72
C MET A 164 -1.70 -11.02 -13.63
N LEU A 165 -2.91 -10.97 -13.05
CA LEU A 165 -4.14 -10.92 -13.84
C LEU A 165 -4.18 -9.69 -14.75
N GLY A 166 -3.75 -8.54 -14.25
CA GLY A 166 -3.71 -7.30 -15.01
C GLY A 166 -2.81 -7.38 -16.23
N GLY A 167 -1.61 -7.95 -16.10
CA GLY A 167 -0.72 -8.20 -17.22
C GLY A 167 -1.32 -9.14 -18.28
N ILE A 168 -1.99 -10.22 -17.85
CA ILE A 168 -2.67 -11.15 -18.79
C ILE A 168 -3.79 -10.42 -19.53
N LEU A 169 -4.61 -9.63 -18.83
CA LEU A 169 -5.69 -8.85 -19.44
C LEU A 169 -5.17 -7.78 -20.38
N LEU A 170 -4.02 -7.15 -20.05
CA LEU A 170 -3.34 -6.22 -20.94
C LEU A 170 -2.91 -6.92 -22.24
N ALA A 171 -2.40 -8.15 -22.16
CA ALA A 171 -1.95 -8.90 -23.32
C ALA A 171 -3.10 -9.36 -24.25
N SER A 172 -4.26 -9.69 -23.69
CA SER A 172 -5.40 -10.19 -24.48
C SER A 172 -6.33 -9.09 -25.00
N GLY A 173 -6.61 -8.08 -24.17
CA GLY A 173 -7.66 -7.09 -24.43
C GLY A 173 -7.25 -5.64 -24.09
N GLY A 174 -5.97 -5.40 -23.88
CA GLY A 174 -5.43 -4.07 -23.59
C GLY A 174 -5.89 -3.49 -22.25
N VAL A 175 -5.72 -2.18 -22.11
CA VAL A 175 -6.05 -1.44 -20.88
C VAL A 175 -7.56 -1.39 -20.62
N ALA A 176 -8.39 -1.42 -21.66
CA ALA A 176 -9.85 -1.39 -21.53
C ALA A 176 -10.41 -2.59 -20.76
N TRP A 177 -9.87 -3.80 -20.99
CA TRP A 177 -10.30 -5.00 -20.25
C TRP A 177 -9.97 -4.90 -18.75
N ASN A 178 -8.84 -4.29 -18.40
CA ASN A 178 -8.49 -4.03 -17.01
C ASN A 178 -9.50 -3.10 -16.35
N TYR A 179 -9.85 -1.99 -17.02
CA TYR A 179 -10.84 -1.04 -16.51
C TYR A 179 -12.25 -1.63 -16.42
N GLY A 180 -12.69 -2.33 -17.46
CA GLY A 180 -14.00 -2.97 -17.49
C GLY A 180 -14.17 -4.02 -16.39
N LEU A 181 -13.16 -4.87 -16.18
CA LEU A 181 -13.21 -5.88 -15.12
C LEU A 181 -13.07 -5.25 -13.73
N ALA A 182 -12.27 -4.19 -13.58
CA ALA A 182 -12.18 -3.43 -12.34
C ALA A 182 -13.52 -2.76 -11.99
N ALA A 183 -14.20 -2.17 -12.97
CA ALA A 183 -15.53 -1.59 -12.83
C ALA A 183 -16.56 -2.66 -12.43
N ALA A 184 -16.64 -3.75 -13.19
CA ALA A 184 -17.55 -4.86 -12.92
C ALA A 184 -17.32 -5.44 -11.52
N GLY A 185 -16.07 -5.73 -11.16
CA GLY A 185 -15.70 -6.20 -9.82
C GLY A 185 -16.14 -5.23 -8.73
N THR A 186 -15.92 -3.93 -8.93
CA THR A 186 -16.32 -2.89 -7.97
C THR A 186 -17.83 -2.83 -7.78
N PHE A 187 -18.63 -2.89 -8.85
CA PHE A 187 -20.09 -2.95 -8.73
C PHE A 187 -20.57 -4.26 -8.09
N ILE A 188 -19.95 -5.39 -8.41
CA ILE A 188 -20.23 -6.69 -7.77
C ILE A 188 -20.02 -6.59 -6.25
N THR A 189 -19.04 -5.81 -5.78
CA THR A 189 -18.84 -5.61 -4.33
C THR A 189 -20.00 -4.93 -3.61
N LEU A 190 -20.85 -4.17 -4.33
CA LEU A 190 -22.02 -3.54 -3.73
C LEU A 190 -23.04 -4.59 -3.25
N LEU A 191 -23.19 -5.70 -3.98
CA LEU A 191 -24.15 -6.76 -3.63
C LEU A 191 -23.96 -7.32 -2.20
N PRO A 192 -22.78 -7.81 -1.80
CA PRO A 192 -22.56 -8.23 -0.42
C PRO A 192 -22.64 -7.05 0.55
N LEU A 193 -22.17 -5.85 0.20
CA LEU A 193 -22.18 -4.70 1.10
C LEU A 193 -23.60 -4.17 1.40
N LEU A 194 -24.55 -4.36 0.48
CA LEU A 194 -25.96 -4.04 0.69
C LEU A 194 -26.59 -4.89 1.81
N THR A 195 -26.08 -6.10 2.04
CA THR A 195 -26.55 -7.00 3.11
C THR A 195 -26.08 -6.59 4.51
N LEU A 196 -25.18 -5.61 4.62
CA LEU A 196 -24.66 -5.17 5.92
C LEU A 196 -25.76 -4.61 6.81
N PRO A 197 -25.71 -4.86 8.14
CA PRO A 197 -26.61 -4.21 9.08
C PRO A 197 -26.36 -2.69 9.11
N ARG A 198 -27.30 -1.95 9.69
CA ARG A 198 -27.07 -0.53 9.97
C ARG A 198 -25.92 -0.42 10.97
N LEU A 199 -24.96 0.44 10.66
CA LEU A 199 -23.77 0.67 11.49
C LEU A 199 -23.84 2.08 12.05
N PRO A 200 -24.45 2.25 13.25
CA PRO A 200 -24.63 3.56 13.85
C PRO A 200 -23.29 4.19 14.24
N VAL A 201 -23.30 5.51 14.30
CA VAL A 201 -22.14 6.34 14.66
C VAL A 201 -21.87 6.18 16.16
N PRO A 202 -20.67 5.78 16.59
CA PRO A 202 -20.34 5.75 18.01
C PRO A 202 -20.20 7.18 18.57
N PRO A 203 -20.65 7.44 19.81
CA PRO A 203 -20.44 8.72 20.48
C PRO A 203 -18.98 8.83 20.94
N GLN A 204 -18.08 9.27 20.06
CA GLN A 204 -16.69 9.58 20.41
C GLN A 204 -16.42 11.09 20.35
N PRO A 205 -15.49 11.61 21.17
CA PRO A 205 -15.05 13.00 21.10
C PRO A 205 -14.55 13.30 19.69
N ARG A 206 -15.13 14.33 19.08
CA ARG A 206 -14.82 14.75 17.71
C ARG A 206 -13.51 15.53 17.71
N GLU A 207 -12.38 14.84 17.56
CA GLU A 207 -11.11 15.51 17.34
C GLU A 207 -10.93 15.82 15.84
N ASN A 208 -10.41 17.00 15.52
CA ASN A 208 -10.11 17.37 14.14
C ASN A 208 -8.92 16.52 13.64
N PRO A 209 -9.05 15.78 12.52
CA PRO A 209 -7.98 14.92 11.99
C PRO A 209 -6.66 15.64 11.75
N PHE A 210 -6.70 16.90 11.31
CA PHE A 210 -5.50 17.70 11.08
C PHE A 210 -4.78 18.02 12.39
N ILE A 211 -5.53 18.30 13.47
CA ILE A 211 -4.95 18.58 14.79
C ILE A 211 -4.31 17.30 15.35
N ALA A 212 -5.00 16.16 15.20
CA ALA A 212 -4.47 14.86 15.61
C ALA A 212 -3.19 14.49 14.86
N LEU A 213 -3.15 14.73 13.53
CA LEU A 213 -1.98 14.46 12.70
C LEU A 213 -0.82 15.40 13.03
N LEU A 214 -1.09 16.68 13.27
CA LEU A 214 -0.09 17.66 13.70
C LEU A 214 0.49 17.30 15.07
N ALA A 215 -0.34 16.82 16.00
CA ALA A 215 0.11 16.36 17.31
C ALA A 215 1.03 15.13 17.19
N ALA A 216 0.66 14.14 16.37
CA ALA A 216 1.51 12.99 16.09
C ALA A 216 2.84 13.41 15.44
N PHE A 217 2.80 14.36 14.50
CA PHE A 217 3.99 14.87 13.83
C PHE A 217 4.93 15.62 14.79
N ARG A 218 4.38 16.46 15.68
CA ARG A 218 5.15 17.12 16.75
C ARG A 218 5.80 16.11 17.68
N PHE A 219 5.08 15.05 18.04
CA PHE A 219 5.64 13.98 18.87
C PHE A 219 6.75 13.21 18.16
N LEU A 220 6.60 12.92 16.86
CA LEU A 220 7.65 12.31 16.03
C LEU A 220 8.92 13.16 16.04
N LEU A 221 8.81 14.48 15.93
CA LEU A 221 9.97 15.39 15.97
C LEU A 221 10.61 15.50 17.36
N ALA A 222 9.82 15.31 18.42
CA ALA A 222 10.32 15.37 19.79
C ALA A 222 11.08 14.11 20.23
N SER A 223 10.87 12.97 19.55
CA SER A 223 11.52 11.70 19.85
C SER A 223 12.45 11.29 18.70
N PRO A 224 13.79 11.44 18.85
CA PRO A 224 14.74 11.08 17.81
C PRO A 224 14.62 9.63 17.33
N LEU A 225 14.28 8.70 18.24
CA LEU A 225 14.05 7.30 17.91
C LEU A 225 12.85 7.12 16.97
N ILE A 226 11.69 7.72 17.32
CA ILE A 226 10.46 7.63 16.54
C ILE A 226 10.62 8.36 15.20
N GLY A 227 11.26 9.54 15.22
CA GLY A 227 11.62 10.29 14.02
C GLY A 227 12.51 9.49 13.07
N GLY A 228 13.54 8.82 13.59
CA GLY A 228 14.41 7.94 12.80
C GLY A 228 13.68 6.74 12.20
N ILE A 229 12.79 6.11 12.97
CA ILE A 229 11.94 5.03 12.48
C ILE A 229 11.02 5.52 11.36
N ALA A 230 10.30 6.63 11.57
CA ALA A 230 9.40 7.19 10.58
C ALA A 230 10.13 7.62 9.31
N LEU A 231 11.31 8.24 9.42
CA LEU A 231 12.13 8.62 8.28
C LEU A 231 12.51 7.41 7.42
N LEU A 232 13.00 6.32 8.03
CA LEU A 232 13.32 5.08 7.29
C LEU A 232 12.08 4.51 6.59
N GLY A 233 10.94 4.53 7.28
CA GLY A 233 9.65 4.16 6.69
C GLY A 233 9.31 4.98 5.45
N GLY A 234 9.41 6.30 5.56
CA GLY A 234 9.12 7.23 4.48
C GLY A 234 10.01 6.97 3.26
N LEU A 235 11.31 6.75 3.49
CA LEU A 235 12.26 6.44 2.42
C LEU A 235 11.96 5.09 1.75
N VAL A 236 11.58 4.05 2.50
CA VAL A 236 11.16 2.75 1.95
C VAL A 236 9.88 2.90 1.12
N THR A 237 8.89 3.65 1.61
CA THR A 237 7.67 3.95 0.86
C THR A 237 7.99 4.68 -0.43
N MET A 238 8.85 5.71 -0.39
CA MET A 238 9.29 6.44 -1.58
C MET A 238 10.01 5.52 -2.58
N ALA A 239 10.87 4.62 -2.11
CA ALA A 239 11.55 3.64 -2.97
C ALA A 239 10.56 2.70 -3.69
N SER A 240 9.44 2.34 -3.03
CA SER A 240 8.42 1.47 -3.61
C SER A 240 7.65 2.11 -4.78
N ALA A 241 7.73 3.43 -4.94
CA ALA A 241 7.15 4.16 -6.07
C ALA A 241 7.92 3.93 -7.38
N VAL A 242 9.04 3.18 -7.36
CA VAL A 242 9.82 2.77 -8.55
C VAL A 242 8.97 2.09 -9.63
N ARG A 243 7.81 1.55 -9.25
CA ARG A 243 6.80 1.00 -10.18
C ARG A 243 6.33 1.97 -11.27
N VAL A 244 6.41 3.29 -11.02
CA VAL A 244 6.15 4.34 -12.03
C VAL A 244 7.03 4.17 -13.28
N LEU A 245 8.23 3.62 -13.12
CA LEU A 245 9.18 3.41 -14.22
C LEU A 245 8.99 2.08 -14.95
N TYR A 246 8.17 1.15 -14.44
CA TYR A 246 8.03 -0.19 -15.02
C TYR A 246 7.54 -0.17 -16.47
N PRO A 247 6.52 0.63 -16.85
CA PRO A 247 6.08 0.67 -18.25
C PRO A 247 7.19 1.15 -19.20
N ALA A 248 8.03 2.09 -18.76
CA ALA A 248 9.15 2.59 -19.55
C ALA A 248 10.30 1.56 -19.64
N LEU A 249 10.61 0.90 -18.54
CA LEU A 249 11.61 -0.19 -18.50
C LEU A 249 11.17 -1.39 -19.33
N ALA A 250 9.88 -1.71 -19.34
CA ALA A 250 9.33 -2.81 -20.14
C ALA A 250 9.61 -2.61 -21.65
N MET A 251 9.58 -1.37 -22.15
CA MET A 251 9.98 -1.08 -23.53
C MET A 251 11.47 -1.34 -23.76
N SER A 252 12.34 -0.96 -22.81
CA SER A 252 13.78 -1.19 -22.93
C SER A 252 14.16 -2.68 -22.89
N TRP A 253 13.47 -3.47 -22.08
CA TRP A 253 13.65 -4.92 -21.97
C TRP A 253 12.82 -5.72 -22.99
N GLN A 254 12.13 -5.04 -23.92
CA GLN A 254 11.28 -5.67 -24.95
C GLN A 254 10.29 -6.67 -24.36
N MET A 255 9.68 -6.31 -23.23
CA MET A 255 8.79 -7.19 -22.49
C MET A 255 7.40 -7.24 -23.13
N SER A 256 6.76 -8.41 -23.05
CA SER A 256 5.35 -8.54 -23.39
C SER A 256 4.45 -7.94 -22.30
N ALA A 257 3.22 -7.58 -22.66
CA ALA A 257 2.24 -7.03 -21.72
C ALA A 257 1.98 -7.94 -20.50
N ALA A 258 1.98 -9.27 -20.69
CA ALA A 258 1.86 -10.23 -19.60
C ALA A 258 3.04 -10.17 -18.62
N GLN A 259 4.25 -9.98 -19.13
CA GLN A 259 5.47 -9.88 -18.31
C GLN A 259 5.50 -8.59 -17.48
N ILE A 260 4.88 -7.50 -17.94
CA ILE A 260 4.73 -6.26 -17.13
C ILE A 260 3.98 -6.56 -15.84
N GLY A 261 2.94 -7.41 -15.89
CA GLY A 261 2.21 -7.85 -14.69
C GLY A 261 3.10 -8.54 -13.65
N LEU A 262 4.12 -9.29 -14.09
CA LEU A 262 5.09 -9.93 -13.21
C LEU A 262 5.98 -8.91 -12.49
N LEU A 263 6.38 -7.81 -13.14
CA LEU A 263 7.13 -6.72 -12.49
C LEU A 263 6.33 -6.08 -11.35
N TYR A 264 5.05 -5.78 -11.59
CA TYR A 264 4.18 -5.22 -10.56
C TYR A 264 3.87 -6.21 -9.43
N ALA A 265 3.85 -7.51 -9.71
CA ALA A 265 3.64 -8.55 -8.70
C ALA A 265 4.90 -8.88 -7.87
N ALA A 266 6.09 -8.52 -8.35
CA ALA A 266 7.37 -8.88 -7.74
C ALA A 266 7.52 -8.37 -6.30
N ILE A 267 7.32 -7.07 -6.07
CA ILE A 267 7.43 -6.46 -4.73
C ILE A 267 6.37 -7.05 -3.77
N PRO A 268 5.07 -7.12 -4.13
CA PRO A 268 4.08 -7.79 -3.30
C PRO A 268 4.41 -9.24 -2.96
N LEU A 269 4.94 -10.01 -3.92
CA LEU A 269 5.30 -11.42 -3.73
C LEU A 269 6.45 -11.55 -2.72
N GLY A 270 7.50 -10.77 -2.91
CA GLY A 270 8.60 -10.67 -1.95
C GLY A 270 8.13 -10.29 -0.56
N ALA A 271 7.24 -9.29 -0.47
CA ALA A 271 6.71 -8.83 0.80
C ALA A 271 5.82 -9.87 1.50
N ALA A 272 5.09 -10.70 0.74
CA ALA A 272 4.35 -11.82 1.27
C ALA A 272 5.28 -12.91 1.85
N ILE A 273 6.35 -13.27 1.12
CA ILE A 273 7.37 -14.20 1.60
C ILE A 273 8.06 -13.64 2.86
N GLY A 274 8.32 -12.34 2.89
CA GLY A 274 8.87 -11.65 4.05
C GLY A 274 7.99 -11.68 5.27
N ALA A 275 6.69 -11.46 5.11
CA ALA A 275 5.75 -11.57 6.21
C ALA A 275 5.71 -13.00 6.81
N LEU A 276 5.88 -14.04 5.98
CA LEU A 276 5.89 -15.43 6.43
C LEU A 276 7.21 -15.83 7.12
N THR A 277 8.33 -15.26 6.71
CA THR A 277 9.67 -15.62 7.21
C THR A 277 10.11 -14.78 8.41
N SER A 278 9.46 -13.64 8.68
CA SER A 278 9.90 -12.67 9.67
C SER A 278 9.31 -12.84 11.08
N GLY A 279 8.47 -13.85 11.32
CA GLY A 279 7.78 -14.03 12.61
C GLY A 279 8.71 -14.11 13.83
N GLN A 280 9.89 -14.73 13.68
CA GLN A 280 10.87 -14.83 14.77
C GLN A 280 11.67 -13.53 14.97
N LEU A 281 11.76 -12.67 13.96
CA LEU A 281 12.54 -11.43 14.01
C LEU A 281 11.91 -10.39 14.95
N ALA A 282 10.60 -10.49 15.21
CA ALA A 282 9.86 -9.63 16.13
C ALA A 282 10.38 -9.68 17.58
N HIS A 283 11.07 -10.76 17.97
CA HIS A 283 11.64 -10.96 19.31
C HIS A 283 13.16 -10.82 19.34
N SER A 284 13.75 -10.24 18.29
CA SER A 284 15.20 -10.06 18.22
C SER A 284 15.71 -9.09 19.28
N VAL A 285 16.89 -9.38 19.84
CA VAL A 285 17.51 -8.52 20.87
C VAL A 285 17.84 -7.10 20.34
N ARG A 286 18.08 -6.95 19.03
CA ARG A 286 18.46 -5.68 18.38
C ARG A 286 17.57 -5.34 17.18
N PRO A 287 16.27 -5.05 17.39
CA PRO A 287 15.31 -4.84 16.31
C PRO A 287 15.67 -3.62 15.44
N GLY A 288 16.20 -2.54 16.03
CA GLY A 288 16.58 -1.33 15.28
C GLY A 288 17.74 -1.54 14.30
N LEU A 289 18.74 -2.35 14.66
CA LEU A 289 19.84 -2.69 13.74
C LEU A 289 19.37 -3.54 12.57
N ILE A 290 18.50 -4.53 12.82
CA ILE A 290 17.95 -5.38 11.76
C ILE A 290 17.12 -4.54 10.80
N MET A 291 16.32 -3.60 11.30
CA MET A 291 15.54 -2.66 10.50
C MET A 291 16.42 -1.78 9.60
N LEU A 292 17.53 -1.26 10.13
CA LEU A 292 18.50 -0.47 9.35
C LEU A 292 19.16 -1.30 8.25
N VAL A 293 19.67 -2.49 8.58
CA VAL A 293 20.35 -3.37 7.61
C VAL A 293 19.39 -3.85 6.52
N SER A 294 18.16 -4.25 6.89
CA SER A 294 17.15 -4.66 5.90
C SER A 294 16.74 -3.48 5.02
N THR A 295 16.63 -2.27 5.56
CA THR A 295 16.33 -1.06 4.78
C THR A 295 17.43 -0.77 3.76
N VAL A 296 18.71 -0.77 4.17
CA VAL A 296 19.85 -0.58 3.25
C VAL A 296 19.90 -1.68 2.19
N GLY A 297 19.70 -2.94 2.57
CA GLY A 297 19.63 -4.06 1.63
C GLY A 297 18.47 -3.91 0.64
N SER A 298 17.33 -3.37 1.08
CA SER A 298 16.19 -3.09 0.21
C SER A 298 16.55 -2.02 -0.83
N PHE A 299 17.20 -0.93 -0.43
CA PHE A 299 17.65 0.12 -1.36
C PHE A 299 18.70 -0.40 -2.34
N LEU A 300 19.59 -1.28 -1.90
CA LEU A 300 20.55 -1.92 -2.79
C LEU A 300 19.84 -2.78 -3.84
N ALA A 301 18.83 -3.56 -3.46
CA ALA A 301 18.05 -4.37 -4.39
C ALA A 301 17.32 -3.50 -5.44
N VAL A 302 16.77 -2.34 -5.04
CA VAL A 302 16.16 -1.36 -5.97
C VAL A 302 17.21 -0.60 -6.80
N GLY A 303 18.42 -0.38 -6.30
CA GLY A 303 19.51 0.19 -7.11
C GLY A 303 19.98 -0.78 -8.20
N LEU A 304 19.98 -2.08 -7.89
CA LEU A 304 20.47 -3.13 -8.79
C LEU A 304 19.45 -3.58 -9.83
N PHE A 305 18.13 -3.54 -9.57
CA PHE A 305 17.17 -4.22 -10.45
C PHE A 305 17.18 -3.69 -11.89
N ALA A 306 17.34 -2.38 -12.08
CA ALA A 306 17.20 -1.76 -13.40
C ALA A 306 18.44 -1.95 -14.29
N ILE A 307 19.61 -2.19 -13.69
CA ILE A 307 20.86 -2.50 -14.43
C ILE A 307 20.98 -3.99 -14.78
N MET A 308 20.05 -4.84 -14.35
CA MET A 308 20.12 -6.26 -14.64
C MET A 308 20.01 -6.52 -16.16
N PRO A 309 20.86 -7.40 -16.73
CA PRO A 309 20.87 -7.66 -18.17
C PRO A 309 19.64 -8.44 -18.65
N VAL A 310 18.97 -9.14 -17.74
CA VAL A 310 17.78 -9.94 -18.01
C VAL A 310 16.67 -9.49 -17.08
N TRP A 311 15.47 -9.24 -17.63
CA TRP A 311 14.31 -8.76 -16.86
C TRP A 311 13.95 -9.68 -15.69
N ILE A 312 14.18 -11.00 -15.81
CA ILE A 312 13.95 -11.99 -14.74
C ILE A 312 14.83 -11.69 -13.52
N ALA A 313 16.11 -11.34 -13.74
CA ALA A 313 17.00 -10.95 -12.65
C ALA A 313 16.53 -9.64 -11.99
N GLY A 314 15.98 -8.70 -12.79
CA GLY A 314 15.31 -7.50 -12.28
C GLY A 314 14.11 -7.83 -11.39
N VAL A 315 13.24 -8.76 -11.83
CA VAL A 315 12.10 -9.25 -11.03
C VAL A 315 12.55 -9.87 -9.70
N ILE A 316 13.63 -10.66 -9.71
CA ILE A 316 14.20 -11.23 -8.48
C ILE A 316 14.70 -10.13 -7.54
N CYS A 317 15.36 -9.09 -8.05
CA CYS A 317 15.78 -7.95 -7.25
C CYS A 317 14.59 -7.19 -6.64
N LEU A 318 13.51 -6.99 -7.39
CA LEU A 318 12.29 -6.37 -6.88
C LEU A 318 11.58 -7.25 -5.82
N ALA A 319 11.59 -8.57 -5.99
CA ALA A 319 11.11 -9.49 -4.97
C ALA A 319 11.99 -9.45 -3.70
N LEU A 320 13.31 -9.35 -3.85
CA LEU A 320 14.23 -9.16 -2.73
C LEU A 320 13.97 -7.83 -2.00
N PHE A 321 13.72 -6.74 -2.74
CA PHE A 321 13.27 -5.47 -2.17
C PHE A 321 11.98 -5.63 -1.37
N GLY A 322 10.97 -6.30 -1.94
CA GLY A 322 9.72 -6.61 -1.25
C GLY A 322 9.93 -7.40 0.05
N TRP A 323 10.80 -8.39 0.01
CA TRP A 323 11.14 -9.21 1.18
C TRP A 323 11.78 -8.38 2.30
N LEU A 324 12.85 -7.65 1.98
CA LEU A 324 13.60 -6.85 2.95
C LEU A 324 12.76 -5.68 3.50
N SER A 325 11.96 -5.03 2.66
CA SER A 325 11.05 -3.96 3.07
C SER A 325 9.91 -4.46 3.97
N ALA A 326 9.45 -5.70 3.81
CA ALA A 326 8.49 -6.31 4.72
C ALA A 326 9.08 -6.57 6.10
N ILE A 327 10.35 -7.03 6.17
CA ILE A 327 11.07 -7.18 7.44
C ILE A 327 11.21 -5.81 8.13
N SER A 328 11.65 -4.78 7.39
CA SER A 328 11.78 -3.42 7.92
C SER A 328 10.45 -2.88 8.43
N SER A 329 9.38 -2.99 7.63
CA SER A 329 8.02 -2.55 7.97
C SER A 329 7.47 -3.25 9.22
N LEU A 330 7.74 -4.54 9.41
CA LEU A 330 7.32 -5.27 10.61
C LEU A 330 7.99 -4.68 11.85
N LEU A 331 9.32 -4.55 11.82
CA LEU A 331 10.09 -4.04 12.95
C LEU A 331 9.71 -2.60 13.28
N GLN A 332 9.50 -1.78 12.25
CA GLN A 332 8.98 -0.43 12.37
C GLN A 332 7.61 -0.39 13.06
N TYR A 333 6.67 -1.24 12.64
CA TYR A 333 5.35 -1.32 13.24
C TYR A 333 5.44 -1.73 14.72
N THR A 334 6.25 -2.74 15.05
CA THR A 334 6.47 -3.19 16.44
C THR A 334 7.13 -2.11 17.30
N LEU A 335 8.17 -1.45 16.79
CA LEU A 335 8.88 -0.39 17.52
C LEU A 335 7.98 0.83 17.74
N LEU A 336 7.22 1.25 16.74
CA LEU A 336 6.27 2.35 16.89
C LEU A 336 5.21 2.03 17.92
N GLN A 337 4.62 0.83 17.89
CA GLN A 337 3.59 0.45 18.87
C GLN A 337 4.12 0.33 20.29
N THR A 338 5.35 -0.16 20.47
CA THR A 338 5.93 -0.33 21.80
C THR A 338 6.51 0.96 22.39
N GLN A 339 6.94 1.90 21.55
CA GLN A 339 7.53 3.17 21.99
C GLN A 339 6.52 4.33 22.03
N THR A 340 5.33 4.16 21.45
CA THR A 340 4.30 5.20 21.45
C THR A 340 3.36 5.02 22.65
N PRO A 341 3.15 6.06 23.47
CA PRO A 341 2.15 6.05 24.54
C PRO A 341 0.75 5.70 24.03
N GLU A 342 -0.03 4.97 24.84
CA GLU A 342 -1.34 4.42 24.44
C GLU A 342 -2.32 5.51 23.94
N ASN A 343 -2.31 6.68 24.58
CA ASN A 343 -3.13 7.83 24.21
C ASN A 343 -2.77 8.46 22.84
N MET A 344 -1.63 8.11 22.25
CA MET A 344 -1.18 8.61 20.95
C MET A 344 -1.11 7.55 19.85
N LEU A 345 -1.35 6.27 20.16
CA LEU A 345 -1.28 5.17 19.19
C LEU A 345 -2.21 5.40 18.00
N GLY A 346 -3.44 5.85 18.24
CA GLY A 346 -4.39 6.16 17.15
C GLY A 346 -3.89 7.27 16.22
N ARG A 347 -3.35 8.35 16.79
CA ARG A 347 -2.81 9.49 16.04
C ARG A 347 -1.55 9.10 15.26
N MET A 348 -0.68 8.28 15.85
CA MET A 348 0.52 7.76 15.22
C MET A 348 0.20 6.82 14.04
N ASN A 349 -0.80 5.94 14.18
CA ASN A 349 -1.28 5.10 13.08
C ASN A 349 -1.90 5.94 11.93
N GLY A 350 -2.58 7.04 12.27
CA GLY A 350 -3.06 8.02 11.29
C GLY A 350 -1.92 8.68 10.52
N LEU A 351 -0.89 9.16 11.23
CA LEU A 351 0.33 9.73 10.63
C LEU A 351 1.06 8.71 9.75
N TRP A 352 1.13 7.45 10.18
CA TRP A 352 1.73 6.36 9.41
C TRP A 352 0.98 6.09 8.09
N THR A 353 -0.36 6.09 8.14
CA THR A 353 -1.21 5.93 6.95
C THR A 353 -1.01 7.10 5.98
N ALA A 354 -0.98 8.33 6.52
CA ALA A 354 -0.65 9.53 5.75
C ALA A 354 0.74 9.43 5.10
N GLN A 355 1.76 9.02 5.86
CA GLN A 355 3.12 8.84 5.36
C GLN A 355 3.18 7.83 4.21
N ASN A 356 2.41 6.73 4.28
CA ASN A 356 2.40 5.75 3.19
C ASN A 356 1.81 6.31 1.90
N VAL A 357 0.71 7.08 1.99
CA VAL A 357 0.10 7.71 0.82
C VAL A 357 0.97 8.84 0.26
N THR A 358 1.43 9.74 1.13
CA THR A 358 2.22 10.90 0.70
C THR A 358 3.63 10.49 0.28
N GLY A 359 4.25 9.52 0.95
CA GLY A 359 5.57 9.00 0.57
C GLY A 359 5.56 8.33 -0.80
N ASP A 360 4.50 7.58 -1.11
CA ASP A 360 4.32 6.97 -2.43
C ASP A 360 4.11 8.06 -3.52
N ALA A 361 3.30 9.08 -3.23
CA ALA A 361 3.09 10.21 -4.13
C ALA A 361 4.37 11.03 -4.39
N ILE A 362 5.12 11.37 -3.34
CA ILE A 362 6.39 12.11 -3.47
C ILE A 362 7.41 11.25 -4.21
N GLY A 363 7.51 9.95 -3.89
CA GLY A 363 8.38 9.01 -4.60
C GLY A 363 8.05 8.96 -6.08
N ALA A 364 6.76 8.90 -6.44
CA ALA A 364 6.30 8.89 -7.82
C ALA A 364 6.65 10.18 -8.57
N ALA A 365 6.48 11.35 -7.95
CA ALA A 365 6.88 12.63 -8.53
C ALA A 365 8.38 12.70 -8.79
N LEU A 366 9.20 12.30 -7.81
CA LEU A 366 10.66 12.33 -7.92
C LEU A 366 11.16 11.35 -8.98
N LEU A 367 10.70 10.10 -8.94
CA LEU A 367 11.12 9.07 -9.90
C LEU A 367 10.62 9.37 -11.32
N GLY A 368 9.38 9.84 -11.46
CA GLY A 368 8.84 10.27 -12.75
C GLY A 368 9.61 11.47 -13.31
N GLY A 369 9.96 12.45 -12.48
CA GLY A 369 10.78 13.60 -12.86
C GLY A 369 12.20 13.21 -13.27
N LEU A 370 12.87 12.38 -12.48
CA LEU A 370 14.19 11.83 -12.83
C LEU A 370 14.12 11.00 -14.13
N GLY A 371 13.02 10.30 -14.37
CA GLY A 371 12.76 9.55 -15.60
C GLY A 371 12.59 10.40 -16.85
N ALA A 372 12.29 11.70 -16.70
CA ALA A 372 12.21 12.64 -17.82
C ALA A 372 13.57 13.29 -18.14
N MET A 373 14.47 13.34 -17.16
CA MET A 373 15.81 13.91 -17.31
C MET A 373 16.87 12.87 -17.69
N MET A 374 16.64 11.60 -17.35
CA MET A 374 17.57 10.49 -17.53
C MET A 374 16.86 9.29 -18.14
N THR A 375 17.60 8.27 -18.56
CA THR A 375 16.99 7.01 -18.99
C THR A 375 16.28 6.32 -17.81
N PRO A 376 15.19 5.57 -18.03
CA PRO A 376 14.48 4.88 -16.95
C PRO A 376 15.38 3.99 -16.10
N VAL A 377 16.37 3.34 -16.74
CA VAL A 377 17.39 2.52 -16.06
C VAL A 377 18.25 3.38 -15.14
N ALA A 378 18.76 4.51 -15.62
CA ALA A 378 19.57 5.42 -14.82
C ALA A 378 18.78 6.03 -13.66
N SER A 379 17.54 6.47 -13.91
CA SER A 379 16.67 7.07 -12.88
C SER A 379 16.38 6.09 -11.74
N ALA A 380 16.03 4.84 -12.07
CA ALA A 380 15.80 3.79 -11.09
C ALA A 380 17.06 3.43 -10.29
N SER A 381 18.20 3.33 -10.97
CA SER A 381 19.46 2.93 -10.33
C SER A 381 20.04 4.03 -9.45
N VAL A 382 20.08 5.27 -9.94
CA VAL A 382 20.60 6.44 -9.21
C VAL A 382 19.75 6.73 -7.97
N SER A 383 18.42 6.62 -8.07
CA SER A 383 17.55 6.78 -6.90
C SER A 383 17.78 5.66 -5.87
N GLY A 384 17.88 4.40 -6.30
CA GLY A 384 18.18 3.27 -5.42
C GLY A 384 19.54 3.41 -4.72
N PHE A 385 20.62 3.70 -5.46
CA PHE A 385 21.95 3.91 -4.87
C PHE A 385 22.04 5.18 -4.04
N GLY A 386 21.34 6.25 -4.41
CA GLY A 386 21.21 7.46 -3.58
C GLY A 386 20.58 7.15 -2.23
N LEU A 387 19.53 6.32 -2.22
CA LEU A 387 18.92 5.82 -0.99
C LEU A 387 19.84 4.90 -0.20
N VAL A 388 20.70 4.09 -0.84
CA VAL A 388 21.74 3.32 -0.15
C VAL A 388 22.69 4.26 0.61
N ILE A 389 23.18 5.33 -0.03
CA ILE A 389 24.06 6.31 0.62
C ILE A 389 23.36 6.95 1.82
N ILE A 390 22.12 7.40 1.65
CA ILE A 390 21.32 7.97 2.74
C ILE A 390 21.10 6.93 3.85
N GLY A 391 20.78 5.68 3.51
CA GLY A 391 20.57 4.60 4.47
C GLY A 391 21.84 4.26 5.26
N LEU A 392 23.01 4.26 4.61
CA LEU A 392 24.30 4.07 5.28
C LEU A 392 24.63 5.25 6.21
N LEU A 393 24.37 6.49 5.78
CA LEU A 393 24.51 7.66 6.64
C LEU A 393 23.57 7.56 7.86
N LEU A 394 22.32 7.17 7.67
CA LEU A 394 21.37 6.95 8.76
C LEU A 394 21.81 5.82 9.70
N LEU A 395 22.43 4.76 9.16
CA LEU A 395 23.01 3.68 9.98
C LEU A 395 24.14 4.18 10.89
N LEU A 396 24.90 5.20 10.45
CA LEU A 396 25.94 5.84 11.25
C LEU A 396 25.37 6.86 12.25
N VAL A 397 24.41 7.67 11.83
CA VAL A 397 23.86 8.79 12.62
C VAL A 397 22.83 8.32 13.66
N LEU A 398 22.00 7.32 13.35
CA LEU A 398 20.97 6.80 14.25
C LEU A 398 21.54 5.82 15.28
N GLY A 399 22.53 6.29 16.05
CA GLY A 399 23.19 5.52 17.10
C GLY A 399 22.23 4.98 18.16
N GLU A 400 21.18 5.75 18.50
CA GLU A 400 20.13 5.33 19.43
C GLU A 400 19.33 4.14 18.90
N LEU A 401 18.87 4.20 17.65
CA LEU A 401 18.14 3.09 17.01
C LEU A 401 19.04 1.85 16.85
N ARG A 402 20.30 2.06 16.48
CA ARG A 402 21.29 0.98 16.32
C ARG A 402 21.59 0.26 17.64
N ARG A 403 21.66 1.01 18.75
CA ARG A 403 21.96 0.49 20.09
C ARG A 403 20.70 0.05 20.84
N PHE A 404 19.51 0.35 20.30
CA PHE A 404 18.25 -0.03 20.91
C PHE A 404 18.17 -1.55 21.12
N ARG A 405 17.94 -1.94 22.37
CA ARG A 405 17.75 -3.34 22.76
C ARG A 405 16.35 -3.50 23.31
N GLN A 406 15.61 -4.46 22.75
CA GLN A 406 14.37 -4.91 23.37
C GLN A 406 14.74 -5.75 24.60
N THR A 407 14.25 -5.35 25.77
CA THR A 407 14.25 -6.24 26.94
C THR A 407 13.35 -7.43 26.61
N PRO A 408 13.85 -8.67 26.69
CA PRO A 408 13.01 -9.84 26.49
C PRO A 408 11.86 -9.81 27.50
N PRO A 409 10.65 -10.26 27.13
CA PRO A 409 9.58 -10.41 28.09
C PRO A 409 10.09 -11.28 29.24
N VAL A 410 9.92 -10.82 30.48
CA VAL A 410 10.20 -11.61 31.67
C VAL A 410 9.37 -12.88 31.52
N SER A 411 10.00 -14.04 31.40
CA SER A 411 9.27 -15.29 31.49
C SER A 411 8.73 -15.34 32.92
N ASP A 412 7.43 -15.21 33.09
CA ASP A 412 6.79 -15.63 34.32
C ASP A 412 7.09 -17.13 34.47
N ALA A 413 8.09 -17.43 35.27
CA ALA A 413 8.36 -18.77 35.74
C ALA A 413 7.26 -19.10 36.75
N GLY A 414 6.32 -19.94 36.33
CA GLY A 414 5.26 -20.51 37.14
C GLY A 414 4.75 -21.80 36.51
#